data_AF-A0A940T8X2-F1
#
_entry.id   AF-A0A940T8X2-F1
#
_cell.length_a   1.000
_cell.length_b   1.000
_cell.length_c   1.000
_cell.angle_alpha   90.00
_cell.angle_beta   90.00
_cell.angle_gamma   90.00
#
_symmetry.space_group_name_H-M   'P 1'
#
loop_
_entity.id
_entity.type
_entity.pdbx_description
1 polymer ?
#
loop_
_entity_poly.entity_id
_entity_poly.type
_entity_poly.pdbx_seq_one_letter_code
_entity_poly.pdbx_strand_id
1 'polypeptide(L)'
;MDGVKSIEVYGYVTPAPTGYSITLDEGTGNKDSQNWEITPKSSELSGKEDVTVKYNGSREVKSVTVVKKVEKAVDNTYQTWDGTQKKLVAAKIPAEVTTVANADADVEWQAGTYVVEGQVNINGTIELSGDVDLIIKDGAKLIVNNSINGNFDYSLSIYGQAQKTGELVVNGSDYDAILNLPTLEVHSAKVTATASGNDKHGGINSIKTFNVYGGLFDAKSAAADGGFGILLSGGGSMDIWGGEVKAEGKKDGDWDCGIVCGSTGNKATITVHGGKLWAGNADKKAFNFVTLTIDKSSFSGKIETSDDDKSWTEYTSPETPGTKYVRVGY
;
A
#
# COMPACT_ATOMS: atom_id res chain seq x y z
N MET A 1 38.55 36.64 -26.28
CA MET A 1 37.47 35.80 -25.73
C MET A 1 36.33 36.70 -25.38
N ASP A 2 35.17 36.30 -25.88
CA ASP A 2 33.91 37.02 -25.92
C ASP A 2 33.42 37.45 -24.54
N GLY A 3 32.72 38.58 -24.50
CA GLY A 3 31.96 39.01 -23.35
C GLY A 3 30.75 39.76 -23.86
N VAL A 4 29.61 39.08 -23.92
CA VAL A 4 28.31 39.71 -24.21
C VAL A 4 28.08 40.77 -23.12
N LYS A 5 28.17 42.06 -23.49
CA LYS A 5 28.20 43.18 -22.54
C LYS A 5 26.82 43.72 -22.13
N SER A 6 25.73 43.20 -22.68
CA SER A 6 24.39 43.58 -22.24
C SER A 6 23.35 42.70 -22.91
N ILE A 7 22.40 42.19 -22.13
CA ILE A 7 21.08 41.80 -22.63
C ILE A 7 20.10 42.76 -21.96
N GLU A 8 19.65 43.77 -22.70
CA GLU A 8 18.51 44.60 -22.30
C GLU A 8 17.22 43.86 -22.66
N VAL A 9 16.34 43.67 -21.68
CA VAL A 9 14.95 43.29 -21.96
C VAL A 9 14.02 44.15 -21.11
N TYR A 10 13.14 44.88 -21.79
CA TYR A 10 12.19 45.85 -21.24
C TYR A 10 10.92 45.16 -20.69
N GLY A 11 10.36 45.68 -19.58
CA GLY A 11 9.02 45.32 -19.09
C GLY A 11 8.90 45.20 -17.56
N TYR A 12 7.74 45.58 -17.01
CA TYR A 12 7.45 45.98 -15.61
C TYR A 12 6.69 44.93 -14.73
N VAL A 13 7.11 44.83 -13.44
CA VAL A 13 6.55 44.42 -12.09
C VAL A 13 5.73 43.13 -11.75
N THR A 14 6.01 42.56 -10.54
CA THR A 14 5.22 41.73 -9.54
C THR A 14 5.42 40.18 -9.46
N PRO A 15 5.23 39.51 -8.27
CA PRO A 15 6.14 38.49 -7.69
C PRO A 15 6.03 37.04 -8.24
N ALA A 16 7.03 36.21 -7.91
CA ALA A 16 7.28 34.88 -8.48
C ALA A 16 6.09 33.88 -8.35
N PRO A 17 5.82 33.08 -9.40
CA PRO A 17 4.66 32.19 -9.48
C PRO A 17 4.83 30.88 -8.70
N THR A 18 3.72 30.35 -8.20
CA THR A 18 3.61 29.06 -7.50
C THR A 18 4.14 27.91 -8.37
N GLY A 19 5.04 27.08 -7.84
CA GLY A 19 5.53 25.86 -8.51
C GLY A 19 6.97 25.91 -9.02
N TYR A 20 7.65 27.06 -8.99
CA TYR A 20 9.05 27.19 -9.40
C TYR A 20 9.97 27.42 -8.19
N SER A 21 11.18 26.86 -8.23
CA SER A 21 12.26 27.17 -7.27
C SER A 21 13.49 27.62 -8.02
N ILE A 22 14.09 28.73 -7.58
CA ILE A 22 15.34 29.27 -8.10
C ILE A 22 16.42 28.92 -7.08
N THR A 23 17.50 28.30 -7.53
CA THR A 23 18.65 28.00 -6.68
C THR A 23 19.89 28.60 -7.33
N LEU A 24 20.66 29.37 -6.57
CA LEU A 24 21.95 29.91 -6.98
C LEU A 24 23.04 28.99 -6.43
N ASP A 25 23.93 28.52 -7.31
CA ASP A 25 25.19 27.92 -6.88
C ASP A 25 26.21 29.04 -6.72
N GLU A 26 26.15 29.72 -5.58
CA GLU A 26 27.19 30.63 -5.16
C GLU A 26 28.12 29.87 -4.23
N GLY A 27 29.33 29.58 -4.72
CA GLY A 27 30.43 29.14 -3.87
C GLY A 27 30.48 30.00 -2.60
N THR A 28 30.21 29.36 -1.46
CA THR A 28 30.24 29.90 -0.11
C THR A 28 29.36 31.14 0.16
N GLY A 29 28.08 30.85 0.45
CA GLY A 29 27.36 31.44 1.59
C GLY A 29 27.10 32.95 1.57
N ASN A 30 26.00 33.37 0.93
CA ASN A 30 25.05 34.31 1.53
C ASN A 30 23.74 34.35 0.73
N LYS A 31 22.59 34.35 1.40
CA LYS A 31 21.27 34.44 0.73
C LYS A 31 20.93 35.90 0.45
N ASP A 32 21.25 36.38 -0.74
CA ASP A 32 20.83 37.72 -1.18
C ASP A 32 19.46 37.65 -1.91
N SER A 33 18.50 36.93 -1.31
CA SER A 33 17.21 36.60 -1.94
C SER A 33 16.31 37.80 -2.22
N GLN A 34 16.64 38.99 -1.71
CA GLN A 34 15.87 40.22 -1.94
C GLN A 34 16.26 40.96 -3.21
N ASN A 35 17.36 40.57 -3.86
CA ASN A 35 17.86 41.20 -5.08
C ASN A 35 17.45 40.45 -6.36
N TRP A 36 16.59 39.43 -6.27
CA TRP A 36 16.18 38.61 -7.40
C TRP A 36 14.68 38.72 -7.67
N GLU A 37 14.30 39.04 -8.91
CA GLU A 37 12.90 39.03 -9.37
C GLU A 37 12.75 38.05 -10.56
N ILE A 38 11.68 37.23 -10.51
CA ILE A 38 11.36 36.22 -11.54
C ILE A 38 9.92 36.39 -11.98
N THR A 39 9.69 36.47 -13.29
CA THR A 39 8.35 36.68 -13.85
C THR A 39 8.09 35.74 -15.04
N PRO A 40 6.99 34.97 -15.04
CA PRO A 40 6.56 34.14 -16.18
C PRO A 40 5.95 34.98 -17.31
N LYS A 41 6.00 34.48 -18.54
CA LYS A 41 5.54 35.20 -19.75
C LYS A 41 4.05 35.02 -20.10
N SER A 42 3.34 34.12 -19.41
CA SER A 42 1.93 33.78 -19.68
C SER A 42 1.10 33.73 -18.38
N SER A 43 -0.18 34.10 -18.47
CA SER A 43 -1.16 34.01 -17.37
C SER A 43 -1.79 32.61 -17.21
N GLU A 44 -1.57 31.71 -18.18
CA GLU A 44 -2.01 30.31 -18.14
C GLU A 44 -0.87 29.43 -18.70
N LEU A 45 -0.26 28.61 -17.83
CA LEU A 45 0.95 27.86 -18.17
C LEU A 45 0.61 26.40 -18.52
N SER A 46 0.90 25.96 -19.75
CA SER A 46 0.89 24.54 -20.15
C SER A 46 2.09 24.22 -21.05
N GLY A 47 3.07 23.47 -20.55
CA GLY A 47 4.27 23.10 -21.32
C GLY A 47 5.49 23.98 -21.05
N LYS A 48 6.61 23.71 -21.74
CA LYS A 48 7.89 24.42 -21.55
C LYS A 48 7.71 25.92 -21.79
N GLU A 49 8.06 26.77 -20.83
CA GLU A 49 7.99 28.22 -20.98
C GLU A 49 9.31 28.92 -20.66
N ASP A 50 9.52 30.05 -21.35
CA ASP A 50 10.64 30.96 -21.17
C ASP A 50 10.45 31.82 -19.91
N VAL A 51 11.44 31.84 -19.03
CA VAL A 51 11.41 32.64 -17.79
C VAL A 51 12.44 33.77 -17.89
N THR A 52 12.09 34.96 -17.37
CA THR A 52 13.03 36.08 -17.24
C THR A 52 13.52 36.19 -15.80
N VAL A 53 14.82 36.35 -15.59
CA VAL A 53 15.46 36.49 -14.27
C VAL A 53 16.19 37.83 -14.21
N LYS A 54 15.93 38.64 -13.17
CA LYS A 54 16.65 39.90 -12.90
C LYS A 54 17.41 39.81 -11.58
N TYR A 55 18.65 40.30 -11.57
CA TYR A 55 19.47 40.47 -10.37
C TYR A 55 19.77 41.96 -10.17
N ASN A 56 19.51 42.47 -8.96
CA ASN A 56 19.68 43.87 -8.61
C ASN A 56 20.75 44.05 -7.52
N GLY A 57 21.92 43.45 -7.73
CA GLY A 57 23.08 43.55 -6.84
C GLY A 57 24.35 43.99 -7.56
N SER A 58 25.38 44.35 -6.79
CA SER A 58 26.67 44.88 -7.28
C SER A 58 27.73 43.81 -7.57
N ARG A 59 27.36 42.52 -7.54
CA ARG A 59 28.28 41.38 -7.75
C ARG A 59 28.16 40.80 -9.16
N GLU A 60 29.25 40.21 -9.64
CA GLU A 60 29.30 39.50 -10.92
C GLU A 60 28.56 38.15 -10.81
N VAL A 61 27.46 38.01 -11.54
CA VAL A 61 26.69 36.76 -11.65
C VAL A 61 27.34 35.88 -12.71
N LYS A 62 27.96 34.77 -12.31
CA LYS A 62 28.67 33.87 -13.23
C LYS A 62 27.76 32.97 -14.07
N SER A 63 26.63 32.54 -13.51
CA SER A 63 25.62 31.76 -14.22
C SER A 63 24.27 31.79 -13.49
N VAL A 64 23.18 31.66 -14.25
CA VAL A 64 21.82 31.48 -13.74
C VAL A 64 21.30 30.17 -14.32
N THR A 65 20.93 29.23 -13.45
CA THR A 65 20.34 27.95 -13.86
C THR A 65 18.85 27.96 -13.53
N VAL A 66 18.02 28.00 -14.58
CA VAL A 66 16.57 27.79 -14.43
C VAL A 66 16.29 26.31 -14.62
N VAL A 67 15.98 25.62 -13.54
CA VAL A 67 15.56 24.22 -13.61
C VAL A 67 14.04 24.20 -13.77
N LYS A 68 13.53 23.68 -14.89
CA LYS A 68 12.10 23.37 -15.01
C LYS A 68 11.78 22.35 -13.92
N LYS A 69 10.93 22.70 -12.95
CA LYS A 69 10.26 21.70 -12.13
C LYS A 69 9.41 20.90 -13.10
N VAL A 70 9.87 19.71 -13.46
CA VAL A 70 9.00 18.74 -14.10
C VAL A 70 8.01 18.37 -13.01
N GLU A 71 6.84 19.00 -13.03
CA GLU A 71 5.71 18.43 -12.30
C GLU A 71 5.58 17.02 -12.85
N LYS A 72 5.84 16.04 -11.97
CA LYS A 72 5.62 14.62 -12.26
C LYS A 72 4.21 14.58 -12.83
N ALA A 73 4.06 14.12 -14.08
CA ALA A 73 2.75 13.90 -14.65
C ALA A 73 1.95 13.16 -13.57
N VAL A 74 0.84 13.75 -13.11
CA VAL A 74 0.03 13.12 -12.09
C VAL A 74 -0.43 11.82 -12.72
N ASP A 75 0.19 10.72 -12.31
CA ASP A 75 -0.32 9.41 -12.66
C ASP A 75 -1.73 9.41 -12.08
N ASN A 76 -2.73 9.45 -12.95
CA ASN A 76 -4.14 9.44 -12.56
C ASN A 76 -4.73 8.05 -12.84
N THR A 77 -3.86 7.04 -12.80
CA THR A 77 -4.25 5.64 -12.92
C THR A 77 -3.91 4.87 -11.66
N TYR A 78 -4.62 3.78 -11.44
CA TYR A 78 -4.34 2.79 -10.41
C TYR A 78 -4.33 1.41 -11.07
N GLN A 79 -3.74 0.41 -10.41
CA GLN A 79 -3.67 -0.94 -10.95
C GLN A 79 -4.84 -1.78 -10.43
N THR A 80 -5.68 -2.28 -11.32
CA THR A 80 -6.77 -3.22 -11.01
C THR A 80 -6.48 -4.59 -11.65
N TRP A 81 -7.22 -5.63 -11.27
CA TRP A 81 -7.04 -6.98 -11.80
C TRP A 81 -7.95 -7.23 -13.00
N ASP A 82 -7.35 -7.64 -14.13
CA ASP A 82 -8.09 -8.19 -15.27
C ASP A 82 -8.20 -9.71 -15.12
N GLY A 83 -9.39 -10.19 -14.78
CA GLY A 83 -9.66 -11.63 -14.59
C GLY A 83 -9.54 -12.46 -15.88
N THR A 84 -9.65 -11.85 -17.06
CA THR A 84 -9.49 -12.55 -18.35
C THR A 84 -8.02 -12.71 -18.69
N GLN A 85 -7.26 -11.61 -18.54
CA GLN A 85 -5.82 -11.61 -18.84
C GLN A 85 -4.97 -12.17 -17.69
N LYS A 86 -5.58 -12.39 -16.52
CA LYS A 86 -4.93 -12.80 -15.27
C LYS A 86 -3.71 -11.92 -14.95
N LYS A 87 -3.87 -10.61 -15.01
CA LYS A 87 -2.80 -9.64 -14.70
C LYS A 87 -3.35 -8.31 -14.19
N LEU A 88 -2.48 -7.53 -13.55
CA LEU A 88 -2.77 -6.14 -13.25
C LEU A 88 -2.78 -5.28 -14.52
N VAL A 89 -3.75 -4.38 -14.61
CA VAL A 89 -3.92 -3.41 -15.69
C VAL A 89 -4.17 -2.03 -15.10
N ALA A 90 -3.74 -0.99 -15.80
CA ALA A 90 -4.02 0.37 -15.41
C ALA A 90 -5.49 0.72 -15.68
N ALA A 91 -6.17 1.28 -14.67
CA ALA A 91 -7.48 1.89 -14.76
C ALA A 91 -7.40 3.36 -14.35
N LYS A 92 -8.27 4.21 -14.89
CA LYS A 92 -8.31 5.64 -14.55
C LYS A 92 -8.97 5.81 -13.18
N ILE A 93 -8.38 6.60 -12.30
CA ILE A 93 -9.02 7.02 -11.04
C ILE A 93 -10.38 7.67 -11.37
N PRO A 94 -11.47 7.27 -10.70
CA PRO A 94 -12.80 7.86 -10.91
C PRO A 94 -12.79 9.39 -10.74
N ALA A 95 -13.76 10.07 -11.35
CA ALA A 95 -13.90 11.52 -11.17
C ALA A 95 -14.44 11.86 -9.78
N GLU A 96 -15.34 11.01 -9.26
CA GLU A 96 -15.93 11.13 -7.94
C GLU A 96 -15.11 10.30 -6.95
N VAL A 97 -14.32 11.00 -6.14
CA VAL A 97 -13.47 10.41 -5.10
C VAL A 97 -13.52 11.26 -3.85
N THR A 98 -13.30 10.63 -2.71
CA THR A 98 -13.08 11.31 -1.43
C THR A 98 -11.59 11.31 -1.13
N THR A 99 -10.96 12.49 -1.05
CA THR A 99 -9.57 12.58 -0.58
C THR A 99 -9.51 12.29 0.91
N VAL A 100 -8.67 11.35 1.31
CA VAL A 100 -8.49 11.00 2.73
C VAL A 100 -7.76 12.14 3.44
N ALA A 101 -8.31 12.59 4.57
CA ALA A 101 -7.72 13.62 5.41
C ALA A 101 -7.24 13.05 6.74
N ASN A 102 -6.36 13.79 7.43
CA ASN A 102 -5.96 13.44 8.79
C ASN A 102 -7.16 13.50 9.73
N ALA A 103 -7.21 12.60 10.70
CA ALA A 103 -8.23 12.59 11.74
C ALA A 103 -7.64 12.16 13.08
N ASP A 104 -8.07 12.82 14.16
CA ASP A 104 -7.63 12.51 15.52
C ASP A 104 -8.52 11.48 16.26
N ALA A 105 -9.61 11.07 15.64
CA ALA A 105 -10.60 10.15 16.19
C ALA A 105 -11.09 9.18 15.11
N ASP A 106 -12.07 8.34 15.48
CA ASP A 106 -12.73 7.42 14.57
C ASP A 106 -13.35 8.17 13.38
N VAL A 107 -13.31 7.55 12.21
CA VAL A 107 -13.95 8.05 10.99
C VAL A 107 -14.84 6.96 10.41
N GLU A 108 -15.97 7.38 9.86
CA GLU A 108 -16.87 6.49 9.13
C GLU A 108 -16.65 6.68 7.62
N TRP A 109 -16.44 5.58 6.90
CA TRP A 109 -16.33 5.57 5.46
C TRP A 109 -17.58 4.92 4.85
N GLN A 110 -18.37 5.75 4.17
CA GLN A 110 -19.47 5.32 3.33
C GLN A 110 -18.96 4.69 2.03
N ALA A 111 -19.84 3.99 1.32
CA ALA A 111 -19.52 3.39 0.03
C ALA A 111 -18.90 4.41 -0.94
N GLY A 112 -17.81 4.02 -1.60
CA GLY A 112 -17.15 4.87 -2.60
C GLY A 112 -15.64 4.71 -2.67
N THR A 113 -15.01 5.57 -3.47
CA THR A 113 -13.57 5.56 -3.70
C THR A 113 -12.86 6.61 -2.86
N TYR A 114 -11.90 6.18 -2.06
CA TYR A 114 -11.07 7.03 -1.21
C TYR A 114 -9.65 7.11 -1.76
N VAL A 115 -9.09 8.32 -1.88
CA VAL A 115 -7.77 8.55 -2.45
C VAL A 115 -6.84 9.15 -1.40
N VAL A 116 -5.70 8.52 -1.17
CA VAL A 116 -4.66 9.02 -0.28
C VAL A 116 -3.63 9.81 -1.07
N GLU A 117 -3.42 11.06 -0.68
CA GLU A 117 -2.42 11.95 -1.25
C GLU A 117 -1.40 12.34 -0.19
N GLY A 118 -0.12 12.03 -0.42
CA GLY A 118 0.92 12.27 0.58
C GLY A 118 0.77 11.40 1.83
N GLN A 119 1.18 11.92 2.98
CA GLN A 119 1.10 11.19 4.25
C GLN A 119 -0.15 11.63 5.04
N VAL A 120 -0.96 10.66 5.44
CA VAL A 120 -2.20 10.85 6.19
C VAL A 120 -2.21 9.93 7.41
N ASN A 121 -2.61 10.45 8.56
CA ASN A 121 -2.78 9.73 9.81
C ASN A 121 -4.23 9.81 10.27
N ILE A 122 -4.83 8.65 10.57
CA ILE A 122 -6.11 8.52 11.26
C ILE A 122 -5.80 7.86 12.61
N ASN A 123 -6.00 8.59 13.69
CA ASN A 123 -5.63 8.11 15.04
C ASN A 123 -6.66 7.13 15.63
N GLY A 124 -7.90 7.16 15.14
CA GLY A 124 -8.96 6.21 15.53
C GLY A 124 -9.17 5.07 14.54
N THR A 125 -10.30 4.41 14.68
CA THR A 125 -10.78 3.35 13.79
C THR A 125 -11.40 3.91 12.52
N ILE A 126 -11.17 3.25 11.39
CA ILE A 126 -12.00 3.43 10.19
C ILE A 126 -13.13 2.42 10.26
N GLU A 127 -14.35 2.92 10.48
CA GLU A 127 -15.58 2.12 10.46
C GLU A 127 -16.18 2.17 9.05
N LEU A 128 -16.34 1.02 8.41
CA LEU A 128 -17.03 0.95 7.12
C LEU A 128 -18.54 0.88 7.33
N SER A 129 -19.25 1.67 6.53
CA SER A 129 -20.71 1.67 6.41
C SER A 129 -21.18 1.44 4.96
N GLY A 130 -20.22 1.11 4.08
CA GLY A 130 -20.41 0.76 2.69
C GLY A 130 -19.13 0.15 2.10
N ASP A 131 -19.22 -0.48 0.92
CA ASP A 131 -18.05 -1.04 0.25
C ASP A 131 -17.08 0.06 -0.20
N VAL A 132 -15.79 -0.10 0.12
CA VAL A 132 -14.77 0.93 -0.11
C VAL A 132 -13.69 0.46 -1.08
N ASP A 133 -13.40 1.32 -2.05
CA ASP A 133 -12.19 1.27 -2.88
C ASP A 133 -11.16 2.27 -2.36
N LEU A 134 -10.06 1.79 -1.77
CA LEU A 134 -8.97 2.64 -1.30
C LEU A 134 -7.84 2.69 -2.33
N ILE A 135 -7.57 3.86 -2.90
CA ILE A 135 -6.47 4.12 -3.82
C ILE A 135 -5.36 4.91 -3.10
N ILE A 136 -4.17 4.33 -3.02
CA ILE A 136 -3.00 4.96 -2.41
C ILE A 136 -2.03 5.35 -3.52
N LYS A 137 -1.87 6.67 -3.74
CA LYS A 137 -0.96 7.19 -4.78
C LYS A 137 0.48 6.75 -4.53
N ASP A 138 1.28 6.70 -5.58
CA ASP A 138 2.70 6.40 -5.45
C ASP A 138 3.41 7.44 -4.56
N GLY A 139 4.12 6.95 -3.54
CA GLY A 139 4.77 7.75 -2.51
C GLY A 139 3.82 8.27 -1.41
N ALA A 140 2.52 7.98 -1.48
CA ALA A 140 1.57 8.29 -0.42
C ALA A 140 1.54 7.19 0.64
N LYS A 141 1.12 7.57 1.85
CA LYS A 141 1.05 6.68 3.00
C LYS A 141 -0.16 7.00 3.86
N LEU A 142 -1.01 6.02 4.10
CA LEU A 142 -2.08 6.10 5.09
C LEU A 142 -1.66 5.29 6.33
N ILE A 143 -1.68 5.93 7.49
CA ILE A 143 -1.45 5.30 8.78
C ILE A 143 -2.76 5.35 9.58
N VAL A 144 -3.24 4.19 10.00
CA VAL A 144 -4.38 4.03 10.89
C VAL A 144 -3.84 3.51 12.22
N ASN A 145 -3.95 4.29 13.29
CA ASN A 145 -3.39 3.93 14.61
C ASN A 145 -4.37 3.16 15.50
N ASN A 146 -5.43 2.62 14.90
CA ASN A 146 -6.27 1.62 15.51
C ASN A 146 -6.64 0.56 14.45
N SER A 147 -7.91 0.44 14.08
CA SER A 147 -8.39 -0.63 13.20
C SER A 147 -9.09 -0.15 11.94
N ILE A 148 -9.29 -1.05 10.99
CA ILE A 148 -10.25 -0.91 9.89
C ILE A 148 -11.29 -2.02 10.01
N ASN A 149 -12.54 -1.66 10.31
CA ASN A 149 -13.61 -2.59 10.64
C ASN A 149 -14.72 -2.57 9.58
N GLY A 150 -14.99 -3.73 8.97
CA GLY A 150 -16.04 -3.93 7.97
C GLY A 150 -17.44 -4.18 8.50
N ASN A 151 -17.59 -4.33 9.82
CA ASN A 151 -18.86 -4.67 10.48
C ASN A 151 -19.56 -5.92 9.91
N PHE A 152 -18.80 -6.84 9.32
CA PHE A 152 -19.21 -8.07 8.62
C PHE A 152 -19.98 -7.88 7.31
N ASP A 153 -20.41 -6.66 7.02
CA ASP A 153 -21.30 -6.36 5.89
C ASP A 153 -20.58 -5.66 4.73
N TYR A 154 -19.43 -5.03 4.97
CA TYR A 154 -18.79 -4.12 4.01
C TYR A 154 -17.38 -4.56 3.65
N SER A 155 -17.06 -4.51 2.36
CA SER A 155 -15.79 -4.95 1.79
C SER A 155 -14.79 -3.81 1.65
N LEU A 156 -13.51 -4.17 1.58
CA LEU A 156 -12.42 -3.25 1.31
C LEU A 156 -11.54 -3.76 0.17
N SER A 157 -11.37 -2.94 -0.87
CA SER A 157 -10.43 -3.21 -1.97
C SER A 157 -9.34 -2.15 -1.99
N ILE A 158 -8.08 -2.58 -1.98
CA ILE A 158 -6.91 -1.71 -1.83
C ILE A 158 -6.08 -1.70 -3.11
N TYR A 159 -5.86 -0.51 -3.63
CA TYR A 159 -5.19 -0.24 -4.89
C TYR A 159 -3.98 0.68 -4.69
N GLY A 160 -2.92 0.40 -5.43
CA GLY A 160 -1.77 1.26 -5.64
C GLY A 160 -1.60 1.62 -7.11
N GLN A 161 -0.71 2.57 -7.39
CA GLN A 161 -0.36 2.95 -8.75
C GLN A 161 0.76 2.05 -9.32
N ALA A 162 1.21 2.36 -10.54
CA ALA A 162 2.12 1.49 -11.28
C ALA A 162 3.45 1.22 -10.56
N GLN A 163 3.96 2.17 -9.75
CA GLN A 163 5.21 1.99 -9.02
C GLN A 163 5.04 1.15 -7.75
N LYS A 164 3.79 0.88 -7.32
CA LYS A 164 3.45 0.04 -6.15
C LYS A 164 4.08 0.56 -4.86
N THR A 165 4.23 1.88 -4.76
CA THR A 165 4.90 2.52 -3.61
C THR A 165 3.93 3.14 -2.61
N GLY A 166 2.63 3.20 -2.93
CA GLY A 166 1.60 3.57 -1.97
C GLY A 166 1.53 2.57 -0.82
N GLU A 167 1.46 3.08 0.41
CA GLU A 167 1.51 2.26 1.63
C GLU A 167 0.29 2.48 2.53
N LEU A 168 -0.35 1.39 2.94
CA LEU A 168 -1.29 1.33 4.06
C LEU A 168 -0.59 0.71 5.26
N VAL A 169 -0.63 1.39 6.40
CA VAL A 169 -0.19 0.85 7.69
C VAL A 169 -1.36 0.91 8.65
N VAL A 170 -1.74 -0.23 9.20
CA VAL A 170 -2.79 -0.35 10.21
C VAL A 170 -2.18 -0.94 11.47
N ASN A 171 -2.23 -0.17 12.56
CA ASN A 171 -1.67 -0.52 13.86
C ASN A 171 -2.81 -0.70 14.87
N GLY A 172 -3.34 -1.92 14.97
CA GLY A 172 -4.38 -2.26 15.95
C GLY A 172 -3.83 -2.16 17.37
N SER A 173 -4.20 -1.11 18.12
CA SER A 173 -3.70 -0.90 19.48
C SER A 173 -4.41 -1.79 20.49
N ASP A 174 -5.72 -1.93 20.37
CA ASP A 174 -6.58 -2.67 21.30
C ASP A 174 -7.41 -3.77 20.61
N TYR A 175 -7.25 -3.90 19.29
CA TYR A 175 -7.99 -4.82 18.44
C TYR A 175 -7.10 -5.39 17.33
N ASP A 176 -7.66 -6.29 16.54
CA ASP A 176 -7.08 -6.71 15.26
C ASP A 176 -6.93 -5.49 14.33
N ALA A 177 -5.90 -5.49 13.49
CA ALA A 177 -5.64 -4.34 12.63
C ALA A 177 -6.73 -4.18 11.54
N ILE A 178 -7.00 -5.25 10.77
CA ILE A 178 -8.08 -5.26 9.78
C ILE A 178 -9.05 -6.38 10.13
N LEU A 179 -10.34 -6.07 10.28
CA LEU A 179 -11.30 -7.04 10.79
C LEU A 179 -12.71 -6.97 10.19
N ASN A 180 -13.40 -8.10 10.27
CA ASN A 180 -14.82 -8.26 9.99
C ASN A 180 -15.22 -7.81 8.58
N LEU A 181 -14.44 -8.19 7.55
CA LEU A 181 -14.82 -7.94 6.16
C LEU A 181 -15.35 -9.23 5.53
N PRO A 182 -16.48 -9.19 4.78
CA PRO A 182 -16.84 -10.29 3.91
C PRO A 182 -15.78 -10.48 2.81
N THR A 183 -15.22 -9.38 2.28
CA THR A 183 -14.15 -9.43 1.29
C THR A 183 -13.06 -8.39 1.59
N LEU A 184 -11.81 -8.82 1.54
CA LEU A 184 -10.62 -7.97 1.47
C LEU A 184 -9.89 -8.25 0.17
N GLU A 185 -9.55 -7.22 -0.59
CA GLU A 185 -8.77 -7.36 -1.84
C GLU A 185 -7.56 -6.44 -1.83
N VAL A 186 -6.42 -6.96 -2.32
CA VAL A 186 -5.17 -6.20 -2.43
C VAL A 186 -4.63 -6.34 -3.84
N HIS A 187 -4.59 -5.23 -4.57
CA HIS A 187 -4.20 -5.23 -5.98
C HIS A 187 -2.73 -4.91 -6.20
N SER A 188 -2.22 -3.82 -5.62
CA SER A 188 -0.89 -3.33 -5.99
C SER A 188 -0.22 -2.42 -4.95
N ALA A 189 -0.86 -2.19 -3.80
CA ALA A 189 -0.29 -1.40 -2.71
C ALA A 189 0.60 -2.24 -1.80
N LYS A 190 1.41 -1.56 -0.99
CA LYS A 190 2.03 -2.15 0.19
C LYS A 190 1.05 -2.02 1.35
N VAL A 191 0.76 -3.11 2.05
CA VAL A 191 -0.09 -3.13 3.23
C VAL A 191 0.67 -3.76 4.38
N THR A 192 0.65 -3.10 5.53
CA THR A 192 1.17 -3.64 6.79
C THR A 192 0.05 -3.59 7.83
N ALA A 193 -0.37 -4.74 8.32
CA ALA A 193 -1.41 -4.87 9.31
C ALA A 193 -0.81 -5.51 10.58
N THR A 194 -0.68 -4.74 11.65
CA THR A 194 -0.05 -5.18 12.90
C THR A 194 -0.99 -4.93 14.05
N ALA A 195 -1.33 -5.98 14.81
CA ALA A 195 -2.02 -5.81 16.08
C ALA A 195 -1.04 -5.92 17.26
N SER A 196 -1.08 -4.98 18.19
CA SER A 196 -0.15 -4.87 19.32
C SER A 196 -0.83 -4.84 20.70
N GLY A 197 -2.11 -5.20 20.77
CA GLY A 197 -2.87 -5.23 22.01
C GLY A 197 -2.38 -6.24 23.05
N ASN A 198 -2.98 -6.17 24.24
CA ASN A 198 -2.66 -7.10 25.33
C ASN A 198 -3.26 -8.48 25.08
N ASP A 199 -4.44 -8.54 24.46
CA ASP A 199 -5.15 -9.78 24.15
C ASP A 199 -4.71 -10.39 22.81
N LYS A 200 -5.21 -11.59 22.53
CA LYS A 200 -4.87 -12.35 21.32
C LYS A 200 -5.46 -11.73 20.06
N HIS A 201 -4.72 -10.82 19.47
CA HIS A 201 -5.07 -10.14 18.21
C HIS A 201 -4.07 -10.46 17.10
N GLY A 202 -4.52 -10.30 15.86
CA GLY A 202 -3.70 -10.47 14.68
C GLY A 202 -3.80 -9.33 13.68
N GLY A 203 -2.97 -9.42 12.64
CA GLY A 203 -3.00 -8.44 11.56
C GLY A 203 -4.35 -8.45 10.82
N ILE A 204 -4.92 -9.63 10.63
CA ILE A 204 -6.25 -9.81 10.03
C ILE A 204 -7.12 -10.72 10.89
N ASN A 205 -8.37 -10.33 11.14
CA ASN A 205 -9.37 -11.19 11.79
C ASN A 205 -10.71 -11.26 11.04
N SER A 206 -11.30 -12.46 11.00
CA SER A 206 -12.69 -12.69 10.57
C SER A 206 -12.99 -12.25 9.14
N ILE A 207 -12.07 -12.56 8.23
CA ILE A 207 -12.22 -12.31 6.80
C ILE A 207 -12.75 -13.55 6.10
N LYS A 208 -13.86 -13.40 5.37
CA LYS A 208 -14.46 -14.53 4.64
C LYS A 208 -13.74 -14.79 3.31
N THR A 209 -13.43 -13.75 2.55
CA THR A 209 -12.68 -13.88 1.29
C THR A 209 -11.53 -12.88 1.28
N PHE A 210 -10.30 -13.38 1.10
CA PHE A 210 -9.10 -12.54 1.00
C PHE A 210 -8.34 -12.78 -0.31
N ASN A 211 -8.38 -11.82 -1.23
CA ASN A 211 -7.73 -11.96 -2.53
C ASN A 211 -6.52 -11.04 -2.65
N VAL A 212 -5.42 -11.58 -3.17
CA VAL A 212 -4.20 -10.82 -3.44
C VAL A 212 -3.81 -10.97 -4.89
N TYR A 213 -3.90 -9.88 -5.64
CA TYR A 213 -3.60 -9.81 -7.06
C TYR A 213 -2.19 -9.25 -7.31
N GLY A 214 -1.62 -8.56 -6.32
CA GLY A 214 -0.29 -7.98 -6.38
C GLY A 214 0.03 -7.12 -5.15
N GLY A 215 1.19 -6.45 -5.20
CA GLY A 215 1.68 -5.67 -4.07
C GLY A 215 2.39 -6.54 -3.02
N LEU A 216 2.56 -5.97 -1.84
CA LEU A 216 3.14 -6.63 -0.67
C LEU A 216 2.14 -6.52 0.47
N PHE A 217 1.83 -7.65 1.10
CA PHE A 217 0.96 -7.70 2.25
C PHE A 217 1.70 -8.35 3.42
N ASP A 218 1.86 -7.63 4.53
CA ASP A 218 2.50 -8.12 5.75
C ASP A 218 1.53 -8.00 6.92
N ALA A 219 1.02 -9.13 7.39
CA ALA A 219 0.14 -9.22 8.55
C ALA A 219 0.80 -9.95 9.70
N LYS A 220 0.76 -9.35 10.88
CA LYS A 220 1.38 -9.94 12.07
C LYS A 220 0.67 -9.63 13.36
N SER A 221 0.82 -10.55 14.31
CA SER A 221 0.58 -10.28 15.72
C SER A 221 1.86 -9.81 16.40
N ALA A 222 1.82 -8.60 16.95
CA ALA A 222 2.78 -8.11 17.93
C ALA A 222 2.26 -8.23 19.38
N ALA A 223 1.04 -8.74 19.58
CA ALA A 223 0.33 -8.78 20.85
C ALA A 223 1.09 -9.53 21.96
N ALA A 224 0.92 -9.10 23.20
CA ALA A 224 1.65 -9.69 24.32
C ALA A 224 1.29 -11.16 24.55
N ASP A 225 0.00 -11.50 24.51
CA ASP A 225 -0.52 -12.83 24.83
C ASP A 225 -0.62 -13.82 23.67
N GLY A 226 0.00 -13.45 22.56
CA GLY A 226 0.06 -14.25 21.34
C GLY A 226 -0.99 -13.80 20.34
N GLY A 227 -1.06 -14.48 19.20
CA GLY A 227 -2.04 -14.17 18.17
C GLY A 227 -1.62 -14.67 16.81
N PHE A 228 -2.42 -14.32 15.81
CA PHE A 228 -2.27 -14.81 14.45
C PHE A 228 -1.73 -13.73 13.50
N GLY A 229 -1.13 -14.13 12.39
CA GLY A 229 -0.95 -13.22 11.27
C GLY A 229 -2.31 -12.92 10.64
N ILE A 230 -2.96 -13.98 10.15
CA ILE A 230 -4.24 -13.93 9.45
C ILE A 230 -5.21 -14.98 10.01
N LEU A 231 -6.39 -14.55 10.43
CA LEU A 231 -7.53 -15.43 10.76
C LEU A 231 -8.62 -15.29 9.70
N LEU A 232 -8.82 -16.36 8.91
CA LEU A 232 -9.94 -16.49 7.98
C LEU A 232 -11.17 -17.03 8.70
N SER A 233 -12.36 -16.60 8.28
CA SER A 233 -13.63 -17.12 8.78
C SER A 233 -13.80 -18.61 8.44
N GLY A 234 -14.64 -19.31 9.20
CA GLY A 234 -14.99 -20.72 8.93
C GLY A 234 -15.49 -20.92 7.50
N GLY A 235 -14.82 -21.77 6.72
CA GLY A 235 -15.11 -22.00 5.30
C GLY A 235 -14.76 -20.83 4.38
N GLY A 236 -13.98 -19.86 4.87
CA GLY A 236 -13.47 -18.75 4.09
C GLY A 236 -12.44 -19.16 3.05
N SER A 237 -12.09 -18.25 2.18
CA SER A 237 -11.13 -18.46 1.11
C SER A 237 -10.06 -17.38 1.05
N MET A 238 -8.89 -17.76 0.53
CA MET A 238 -7.85 -16.82 0.16
C MET A 238 -7.22 -17.23 -1.16
N ASP A 239 -7.26 -16.36 -2.17
CA ASP A 239 -6.65 -16.61 -3.47
C ASP A 239 -5.52 -15.63 -3.74
N ILE A 240 -4.31 -16.16 -3.97
CA ILE A 240 -3.12 -15.38 -4.33
C ILE A 240 -2.83 -15.58 -5.81
N TRP A 241 -3.13 -14.54 -6.59
CA TRP A 241 -2.85 -14.49 -8.02
C TRP A 241 -1.50 -13.85 -8.33
N GLY A 242 -1.02 -12.97 -7.45
CA GLY A 242 0.26 -12.29 -7.58
C GLY A 242 0.68 -11.59 -6.29
N GLY A 243 1.85 -10.94 -6.30
CA GLY A 243 2.38 -10.23 -5.13
C GLY A 243 3.01 -11.17 -4.10
N GLU A 244 3.21 -10.64 -2.90
CA GLU A 244 3.75 -11.37 -1.76
C GLU A 244 2.84 -11.17 -0.54
N VAL A 245 2.48 -12.28 0.11
CA VAL A 245 1.78 -12.29 1.40
C VAL A 245 2.71 -12.88 2.45
N LYS A 246 2.91 -12.14 3.53
CA LYS A 246 3.62 -12.56 4.72
C LYS A 246 2.65 -12.53 5.91
N ALA A 247 2.54 -13.65 6.62
CA ALA A 247 1.67 -13.79 7.77
C ALA A 247 2.42 -14.35 8.98
N GLU A 248 2.49 -13.59 10.07
CA GLU A 248 3.30 -13.93 11.25
C GLU A 248 2.47 -13.98 12.53
N GLY A 249 2.29 -15.18 13.06
CA GLY A 249 1.70 -15.41 14.39
C GLY A 249 2.72 -15.29 15.51
N LYS A 250 2.24 -15.31 16.75
CA LYS A 250 3.08 -15.17 17.95
C LYS A 250 2.59 -16.08 19.07
N LYS A 251 3.51 -16.80 19.74
CA LYS A 251 3.27 -17.80 20.80
C LYS A 251 2.59 -19.10 20.32
N ASP A 252 2.19 -19.92 21.28
CA ASP A 252 2.19 -21.37 21.17
C ASP A 252 0.80 -22.04 21.23
N GLY A 253 -0.27 -21.27 21.02
CA GLY A 253 -1.65 -21.76 21.00
C GLY A 253 -2.13 -22.23 19.63
N ASP A 254 -3.21 -23.02 19.60
CA ASP A 254 -3.81 -23.51 18.35
C ASP A 254 -4.29 -22.40 17.41
N TRP A 255 -4.53 -21.21 17.94
CA TRP A 255 -4.96 -20.03 17.19
C TRP A 255 -3.81 -19.07 16.88
N ASP A 256 -2.64 -19.32 17.47
CA ASP A 256 -1.48 -18.45 17.39
C ASP A 256 -0.62 -18.89 16.20
N CYS A 257 -1.13 -18.81 14.96
CA CYS A 257 -0.43 -19.29 13.76
C CYS A 257 -0.15 -18.15 12.79
N GLY A 258 0.73 -18.38 11.81
CA GLY A 258 0.85 -17.47 10.66
C GLY A 258 -0.51 -17.25 10.01
N ILE A 259 -1.17 -18.33 9.58
CA ILE A 259 -2.53 -18.31 9.07
C ILE A 259 -3.40 -19.39 9.73
N VAL A 260 -4.60 -19.01 10.18
CA VAL A 260 -5.55 -19.90 10.86
C VAL A 260 -6.99 -19.70 10.36
N CYS A 261 -7.84 -20.72 10.51
CA CYS A 261 -9.28 -20.62 10.28
C CYS A 261 -10.08 -20.65 11.58
N GLY A 262 -11.09 -19.77 11.70
CA GLY A 262 -12.06 -19.60 12.79
C GLY A 262 -12.89 -20.83 13.20
N SER A 263 -12.77 -21.97 12.51
CA SER A 263 -13.58 -23.16 12.80
C SER A 263 -12.84 -24.46 12.50
N THR A 264 -12.90 -25.40 13.44
CA THR A 264 -12.30 -26.75 13.32
C THR A 264 -13.06 -27.66 12.35
N GLY A 265 -14.37 -27.45 12.19
CA GLY A 265 -15.25 -28.26 11.33
C GLY A 265 -15.50 -27.67 9.94
N ASN A 266 -15.13 -26.41 9.72
CA ASN A 266 -15.29 -25.72 8.45
C ASN A 266 -13.98 -25.02 8.08
N LYS A 267 -13.04 -25.79 7.52
CA LYS A 267 -11.68 -25.31 7.20
C LYS A 267 -11.74 -24.25 6.10
N ALA A 268 -10.90 -23.23 6.20
CA ALA A 268 -10.71 -22.27 5.12
C ALA A 268 -9.83 -22.86 4.01
N THR A 269 -9.96 -22.33 2.80
CA THR A 269 -9.17 -22.76 1.63
C THR A 269 -8.23 -21.65 1.18
N ILE A 270 -6.95 -21.96 1.02
CA ILE A 270 -5.95 -21.04 0.47
C ILE A 270 -5.48 -21.61 -0.86
N THR A 271 -5.58 -20.83 -1.93
CA THR A 271 -5.08 -21.19 -3.26
C THR A 271 -4.01 -20.20 -3.70
N VAL A 272 -2.83 -20.71 -4.03
CA VAL A 272 -1.76 -19.92 -4.65
C VAL A 272 -1.75 -20.22 -6.14
N HIS A 273 -2.33 -19.31 -6.93
CA HIS A 273 -2.28 -19.35 -8.39
C HIS A 273 -0.97 -18.75 -8.92
N GLY A 274 -0.44 -17.74 -8.24
CA GLY A 274 0.81 -17.04 -8.55
C GLY A 274 1.33 -16.29 -7.31
N GLY A 275 2.44 -15.56 -7.46
CA GLY A 275 3.04 -14.80 -6.35
C GLY A 275 3.73 -15.67 -5.29
N LYS A 276 3.83 -15.12 -4.07
CA LYS A 276 4.53 -15.74 -2.94
C LYS A 276 3.68 -15.67 -1.68
N LEU A 277 3.57 -16.80 -0.98
CA LEU A 277 3.00 -16.89 0.36
C LEU A 277 4.11 -17.29 1.33
N TRP A 278 4.28 -16.53 2.40
CA TRP A 278 5.04 -16.90 3.57
C TRP A 278 4.13 -16.87 4.79
N ALA A 279 4.14 -17.95 5.57
CA ALA A 279 3.45 -18.00 6.86
C ALA A 279 4.38 -18.54 7.94
N GLY A 280 4.34 -17.96 9.13
CA GLY A 280 5.20 -18.43 10.20
C GLY A 280 4.74 -18.02 11.59
N ASN A 281 5.33 -18.69 12.56
CA ASN A 281 5.32 -18.34 13.97
C ASN A 281 6.71 -18.71 14.52
N ALA A 282 7.28 -17.85 15.36
CA ALA A 282 8.60 -18.07 15.94
C ALA A 282 8.71 -19.36 16.79
N ASP A 283 7.59 -19.80 17.37
CA ASP A 283 7.57 -20.90 18.34
C ASP A 283 6.87 -22.16 17.81
N LYS A 284 5.99 -22.07 16.80
CA LYS A 284 5.11 -23.18 16.32
C LYS A 284 4.61 -23.01 14.87
N LYS A 285 3.41 -23.55 14.60
CA LYS A 285 2.72 -23.76 13.31
C LYS A 285 2.58 -22.51 12.45
N ALA A 286 2.98 -22.62 11.20
CA ALA A 286 2.68 -21.66 10.15
C ALA A 286 1.18 -21.64 9.80
N PHE A 287 0.53 -22.80 9.82
CA PHE A 287 -0.85 -22.99 9.36
C PHE A 287 -1.68 -23.84 10.33
N ASN A 288 -2.94 -23.45 10.56
CA ASN A 288 -3.90 -24.32 11.25
C ASN A 288 -5.34 -24.22 10.71
N PHE A 289 -6.08 -25.33 10.68
CA PHE A 289 -7.45 -25.42 10.16
C PHE A 289 -7.66 -24.88 8.73
N VAL A 290 -6.62 -24.90 7.91
CA VAL A 290 -6.67 -24.48 6.50
C VAL A 290 -6.38 -25.64 5.56
N THR A 291 -6.94 -25.58 4.36
CA THR A 291 -6.58 -26.43 3.22
C THR A 291 -5.76 -25.57 2.27
N LEU A 292 -4.53 -25.99 1.99
CA LEU A 292 -3.62 -25.24 1.13
C LEU A 292 -3.46 -25.93 -0.23
N THR A 293 -3.64 -25.15 -1.30
CA THR A 293 -3.54 -25.60 -2.69
C THR A 293 -2.58 -24.69 -3.46
N ILE A 294 -1.72 -25.28 -4.29
CA ILE A 294 -0.96 -24.54 -5.31
C ILE A 294 -1.54 -24.90 -6.67
N ASP A 295 -2.06 -23.90 -7.39
CA ASP A 295 -2.55 -24.09 -8.76
C ASP A 295 -1.39 -24.00 -9.75
N LYS A 296 -0.95 -25.17 -10.21
CA LYS A 296 0.15 -25.32 -11.18
C LYS A 296 -0.23 -24.97 -12.62
N SER A 297 -1.52 -24.75 -12.89
CA SER A 297 -2.00 -24.53 -14.25
C SER A 297 -1.74 -23.11 -14.76
N SER A 298 -1.36 -22.17 -13.88
CA SER A 298 -1.39 -20.74 -14.21
C SER A 298 -0.07 -19.99 -14.02
N PHE A 299 0.69 -20.11 -12.92
CA PHE A 299 1.92 -19.31 -12.71
C PHE A 299 2.93 -19.96 -11.75
N SER A 300 4.13 -19.36 -11.61
CA SER A 300 5.22 -19.79 -10.72
C SER A 300 4.97 -19.46 -9.23
N GLY A 301 3.81 -19.85 -8.69
CA GLY A 301 3.46 -19.62 -7.29
C GLY A 301 4.43 -20.31 -6.33
N LYS A 302 4.77 -19.66 -5.21
CA LYS A 302 5.66 -20.20 -4.17
C LYS A 302 5.01 -20.10 -2.79
N ILE A 303 5.21 -21.15 -1.98
CA ILE A 303 4.84 -21.17 -0.57
C ILE A 303 6.10 -21.44 0.25
N GLU A 304 6.28 -20.66 1.32
CA GLU A 304 7.36 -20.77 2.29
C GLU A 304 6.76 -20.76 3.71
N THR A 305 7.40 -21.46 4.65
CA THR A 305 6.99 -21.43 6.07
C THR A 305 8.18 -21.34 7.00
N SER A 306 7.92 -20.96 8.26
CA SER A 306 8.92 -21.05 9.34
C SER A 306 8.97 -22.42 10.03
N ASP A 307 7.97 -23.29 9.82
CA ASP A 307 7.98 -24.66 10.36
C ASP A 307 9.18 -25.44 9.80
N ASP A 308 9.84 -26.21 10.65
CA ASP A 308 11.18 -26.77 10.44
C ASP A 308 11.41 -27.35 9.03
N ASP A 309 12.64 -27.25 8.54
CA ASP A 309 13.09 -27.74 7.23
C ASP A 309 12.95 -29.29 7.05
N LYS A 310 12.18 -30.00 7.90
CA LYS A 310 12.12 -31.46 7.99
C LYS A 310 10.73 -32.08 7.82
N SER A 311 9.63 -31.32 7.85
CA SER A 311 8.27 -31.91 7.81
C SER A 311 7.47 -31.65 6.52
N TRP A 312 8.11 -31.62 5.35
CA TRP A 312 7.39 -31.55 4.07
C TRP A 312 7.08 -32.95 3.56
N THR A 313 5.83 -33.40 3.69
CA THR A 313 5.34 -34.49 2.84
C THR A 313 4.43 -33.90 1.78
N GLU A 314 4.94 -33.78 0.54
CA GLU A 314 4.09 -33.54 -0.62
C GLU A 314 3.11 -34.70 -0.75
N TYR A 315 1.80 -34.46 -0.65
CA TYR A 315 0.81 -35.48 -0.95
C TYR A 315 -0.01 -35.09 -2.18
N THR A 316 -0.20 -36.07 -3.07
CA THR A 316 -1.07 -35.93 -4.24
C THR A 316 -2.38 -36.67 -3.91
N SER A 317 -3.53 -36.02 -4.03
CA SER A 317 -4.81 -36.71 -3.79
C SER A 317 -5.01 -37.85 -4.82
N PRO A 318 -5.44 -39.05 -4.40
CA PRO A 318 -5.76 -40.14 -5.31
C PRO A 318 -7.05 -39.90 -6.13
N GLU A 319 -7.91 -38.96 -5.73
CA GLU A 319 -9.18 -38.67 -6.42
C GLU A 319 -9.06 -37.52 -7.44
N THR A 320 -8.00 -36.72 -7.35
CA THR A 320 -7.71 -35.58 -8.25
C THR A 320 -6.22 -35.55 -8.57
N PRO A 321 -5.77 -36.31 -9.60
CA PRO A 321 -4.37 -36.37 -9.98
C PRO A 321 -3.89 -35.00 -10.48
N GLY A 322 -3.28 -34.21 -9.60
CA GLY A 322 -2.76 -32.87 -9.92
C GLY A 322 -2.66 -31.90 -8.73
N THR A 323 -3.52 -32.08 -7.72
CA THR A 323 -3.56 -31.22 -6.52
C THR A 323 -2.54 -31.68 -5.49
N LYS A 324 -1.59 -30.80 -5.14
CA LYS A 324 -0.65 -31.00 -4.02
C LYS A 324 -1.24 -30.39 -2.75
N TYR A 325 -1.33 -31.17 -1.69
CA TYR A 325 -1.76 -30.73 -0.37
C TYR A 325 -0.54 -30.59 0.53
N VAL A 326 -0.51 -29.52 1.35
CA VAL A 326 0.42 -29.43 2.48
C VAL A 326 -0.30 -30.02 3.70
N ARG A 327 0.18 -31.18 4.17
CA ARG A 327 -0.27 -31.78 5.44
C ARG A 327 0.75 -31.40 6.51
N VAL A 328 0.38 -30.49 7.40
CA VAL A 328 1.13 -30.24 8.64
C VAL A 328 0.91 -31.45 9.56
N GLY A 329 2.00 -32.04 10.03
CA GLY A 329 1.97 -33.23 10.89
C GLY A 329 1.21 -32.99 12.20
N TYR A 330 0.58 -34.05 12.71
CA TYR A 330 -0.14 -34.07 13.99
C TYR A 330 0.82 -34.06 15.18
#